data_AF-A0A0G2ATH4-F1
#
_entry.id   AF-A0A0G2ATH4-F1
#
_cell.length_a   1.000
_cell.length_b   1.000
_cell.length_c   1.000
_cell.angle_alpha   90.00
_cell.angle_beta   90.00
_cell.angle_gamma   90.00
#
_symmetry.space_group_name_H-M   'P 1'
#
loop_
_entity.id
_entity.type
_entity.pdbx_description
1 polymer ?
#
loop_
_entity_poly.entity_id
_entity_poly.type
_entity_poly.pdbx_seq_one_letter_code
_entity_poly.pdbx_strand_id
1 'polypeptide(L)'
;MFLYLISSGCALLGFFIASYVRHKKTTQTHMVCPLRSNCQAVIQSQYSRFLGVPIELMGMFYYAFASVGYLLFFLNGDTVVTWFGQLVLALTAAAAFFSVYLIAIQTFALRQFCTWCLASAALSITIALLSAFSSWPLVDRFFESIGAYAALIPILYLVAMAVGLALGLTASFGLPMVIVNAESALASPDFLLQLGLFVIVALLTLTIFVVMLPRIFQISTGQEHEHAEGELHTLRKMVYAFGCVLVVTWLVFFILPHLPVALSFQQGVIAYLVLVALSIGGSQALEHGLT
;
A
#
# COMPACT_ATOMS: atom_id res chain seq x y z
N MET A 1 -17.23 16.84 13.45
CA MET A 1 -16.79 18.25 13.48
C MET A 1 -15.41 18.44 14.13
N PHE A 2 -15.20 18.07 15.41
CA PHE A 2 -13.89 18.23 16.08
C PHE A 2 -12.72 17.51 15.37
N LEU A 3 -12.97 16.32 14.82
CA LEU A 3 -11.96 15.56 14.06
C LEU A 3 -11.44 16.31 12.81
N TYR A 4 -12.30 17.05 12.10
CA TYR A 4 -11.87 17.85 10.94
C TYR A 4 -10.94 19.00 11.33
N LEU A 5 -11.19 19.62 12.48
CA LEU A 5 -10.32 20.66 13.03
C LEU A 5 -8.94 20.10 13.39
N ILE A 6 -8.89 18.91 14.01
CA ILE A 6 -7.64 18.20 14.30
C ILE A 6 -6.90 17.87 13.00
N SER A 7 -7.59 17.29 12.01
CA SER A 7 -6.98 16.96 10.70
C SER A 7 -6.39 18.19 10.01
N SER A 8 -7.10 19.32 10.03
CA SER A 8 -6.59 20.58 9.48
C SER A 8 -5.36 21.09 10.24
N GLY A 9 -5.36 20.99 11.57
CA GLY A 9 -4.20 21.32 12.41
C GLY A 9 -2.98 20.43 12.13
N CYS A 10 -3.18 19.13 12.00
CA CYS A 10 -2.13 18.19 11.60
C CYS A 10 -1.59 18.50 10.20
N ALA A 11 -2.46 18.87 9.26
CA ALA A 11 -2.06 19.25 7.91
C ALA A 11 -1.21 20.52 7.92
N LEU A 12 -1.58 21.55 8.69
CA LEU A 12 -0.76 22.76 8.87
C LEU A 12 0.62 22.44 9.44
N LEU A 13 0.69 21.61 10.49
CA LEU A 13 1.97 21.15 11.04
C LEU A 13 2.82 20.41 10.00
N GLY A 14 2.19 19.55 9.19
CA GLY A 14 2.85 18.85 8.08
C GLY A 14 3.40 19.82 7.04
N PHE A 15 2.68 20.88 6.70
CA PHE A 15 3.13 21.94 5.78
C PHE A 15 4.38 22.65 6.30
N PHE A 16 4.40 23.01 7.59
CA PHE A 16 5.57 23.63 8.21
C PHE A 16 6.79 22.70 8.22
N ILE A 17 6.60 21.41 8.50
CA ILE A 17 7.69 20.42 8.43
C ILE A 17 8.23 20.30 7.01
N ALA A 18 7.36 20.17 6.01
CA ALA A 18 7.77 20.08 4.61
C ALA A 18 8.51 21.34 4.14
N SER A 19 8.03 22.52 4.55
CA SER A 19 8.66 23.81 4.26
C SER A 19 10.03 23.94 4.94
N TYR A 20 10.16 23.48 6.19
CA TYR A 20 11.42 23.47 6.92
C TYR A 20 12.46 22.55 6.25
N VAL A 21 12.05 21.33 5.88
CA VAL A 21 12.89 20.38 5.14
C VAL A 21 13.32 20.95 3.80
N ARG A 22 12.40 21.59 3.06
CA ARG A 22 12.71 22.28 1.80
C ARG A 22 13.76 23.38 2.00
N HIS A 23 13.55 24.26 2.97
CA HIS A 23 14.46 25.35 3.26
C HIS A 23 15.86 24.84 3.61
N LYS A 24 15.95 23.82 4.47
CA LYS A 24 17.21 23.19 4.85
C LYS A 24 17.92 22.49 3.68
N LYS A 25 17.16 21.83 2.80
CA LYS A 25 17.69 21.21 1.59
C LYS A 25 18.25 22.23 0.61
N THR A 26 17.58 23.36 0.43
CA THR A 26 18.03 24.44 -0.46
C THR A 26 19.24 25.18 0.10
N THR A 27 19.30 25.42 1.41
CA THR A 27 20.44 26.10 2.05
C THR A 27 21.65 25.20 2.31
N GLN A 28 21.54 23.89 2.05
CA GLN A 28 22.59 22.90 2.31
C GLN A 28 23.11 22.91 3.76
N THR A 29 22.32 23.41 4.71
CA THR A 29 22.73 23.49 6.11
C THR A 29 22.49 22.16 6.82
N HIS A 30 23.36 21.81 7.77
CA HIS A 30 23.20 20.59 8.57
C HIS A 30 21.90 20.64 9.37
N MET A 31 21.16 19.52 9.32
CA MET A 31 19.92 19.35 10.07
C MET A 31 20.18 18.63 11.39
N VAL A 32 19.57 19.13 12.46
CA VAL A 32 19.59 18.43 13.76
C VAL A 32 18.61 17.26 13.71
N CYS A 33 19.12 16.05 13.91
CA CYS A 33 18.33 14.82 14.00
C CYS A 33 18.30 14.34 15.45
N PRO A 34 17.14 14.40 16.12
CA PRO A 34 17.00 13.93 17.50
C PRO A 34 17.37 12.45 17.68
N LEU A 35 17.14 11.62 16.65
CA LEU A 35 17.46 10.19 16.64
C LEU A 35 18.96 9.87 16.48
N ARG A 36 19.86 10.86 16.50
CA ARG A 36 21.31 10.71 16.25
C ARG A 36 21.65 9.97 14.94
N SER A 37 20.80 10.10 13.93
CA SER A 37 20.96 9.52 12.59
C SER A 37 21.28 10.59 11.53
N ASN A 38 21.70 10.18 10.33
CA ASN A 38 22.04 11.09 9.24
C ASN A 38 20.81 11.47 8.38
N CYS A 39 19.96 12.39 8.85
CA CYS A 39 18.84 12.89 8.02
C CYS A 39 19.31 13.55 6.72
N GLN A 40 20.51 14.13 6.71
CA GLN A 40 21.12 14.73 5.53
C GLN A 40 21.25 13.70 4.38
N ALA A 41 21.67 12.47 4.71
CA ALA A 41 21.82 11.40 3.73
C ALA A 41 20.48 10.99 3.11
N VAL A 42 19.40 11.00 3.90
CA VAL A 42 18.04 10.69 3.40
C VAL A 42 17.54 11.79 2.46
N ILE A 43 17.69 13.06 2.85
CA ILE A 43 17.13 14.21 2.12
C ILE A 43 17.92 14.50 0.84
N GLN A 44 19.20 14.14 0.78
CA GLN A 44 20.05 14.27 -0.43
C GLN A 44 20.06 13.00 -1.30
N SER A 45 19.38 11.93 -0.88
CA SER A 45 19.36 10.68 -1.64
C SER A 45 18.64 10.82 -2.99
N GLN A 46 18.88 9.85 -3.88
CA GLN A 46 18.15 9.69 -5.14
C GLN A 46 16.63 9.58 -4.94
N TYR A 47 16.20 9.02 -3.80
CA TYR A 47 14.80 8.87 -3.43
C TYR A 47 14.16 10.17 -2.95
N SER A 48 14.91 11.28 -2.80
CA SER A 48 14.37 12.59 -2.43
C SER A 48 13.64 13.32 -3.57
N ARG A 49 13.63 12.72 -4.77
CA ARG A 49 12.93 13.20 -5.96
C ARG A 49 12.06 12.08 -6.51
N PHE A 50 10.81 12.39 -6.81
CA PHE A 50 9.87 11.49 -7.46
C PHE A 50 9.51 12.08 -8.82
N LEU A 51 9.78 11.34 -9.91
CA LEU A 51 9.59 11.82 -11.29
C LEU A 51 10.29 13.18 -11.59
N GLY A 52 11.46 13.40 -10.99
CA GLY A 52 12.19 14.67 -11.12
C GLY A 52 11.69 15.81 -10.21
N VAL A 53 10.52 15.66 -9.58
CA VAL A 53 9.95 16.63 -8.63
C VAL A 53 10.44 16.34 -7.21
N PRO A 54 10.90 17.34 -6.45
CA PRO A 54 11.32 17.14 -5.07
C PRO A 54 10.13 16.76 -4.17
N ILE A 55 10.28 15.71 -3.38
CA ILE A 55 9.18 15.15 -2.57
C ILE A 55 8.63 16.16 -1.58
N GLU A 56 9.50 16.99 -0.98
CA GLU A 56 9.06 18.03 -0.05
C GLU A 56 8.10 19.05 -0.69
N LEU A 57 8.19 19.29 -2.01
CA LEU A 57 7.28 20.19 -2.72
C LEU A 57 5.89 19.55 -2.92
N MET A 58 5.85 18.26 -3.27
CA MET A 58 4.61 17.47 -3.34
C MET A 58 3.94 17.40 -1.96
N GLY A 59 4.73 17.21 -0.90
CA GLY A 59 4.25 17.24 0.48
C GLY A 59 3.63 18.59 0.85
N MET A 60 4.29 19.71 0.52
CA MET A 60 3.73 21.06 0.74
C MET A 60 2.38 21.24 0.03
N PHE A 61 2.27 20.84 -1.24
CA PHE A 61 1.03 20.94 -1.99
C PHE A 61 -0.09 20.10 -1.35
N TYR A 62 0.21 18.86 -1.00
CA TYR A 62 -0.72 17.96 -0.31
C TYR A 62 -1.20 18.54 1.03
N TYR A 63 -0.29 18.98 1.89
CA TYR A 63 -0.65 19.49 3.22
C TYR A 63 -1.44 20.80 3.14
N ALA A 64 -1.12 21.68 2.19
CA ALA A 64 -1.90 22.90 1.95
C ALA A 64 -3.32 22.55 1.48
N PHE A 65 -3.44 21.64 0.51
CA PHE A 65 -4.72 21.18 -0.01
C PHE A 65 -5.56 20.49 1.07
N ALA A 66 -4.97 19.60 1.85
CA ALA A 66 -5.61 18.91 2.95
C ALA A 66 -6.07 19.88 4.04
N SER A 67 -5.23 20.86 4.43
CA SER A 67 -5.59 21.85 5.44
C SER A 67 -6.82 22.65 5.03
N VAL A 68 -6.86 23.16 3.79
CA VAL A 68 -8.01 23.91 3.25
C VAL A 68 -9.23 23.00 3.13
N GLY A 69 -9.06 21.77 2.61
CA GLY A 69 -10.15 20.81 2.44
C GLY A 69 -10.85 20.47 3.76
N TYR A 70 -10.07 20.11 4.80
CA TYR A 70 -10.63 19.81 6.12
C TYR A 70 -11.19 21.02 6.85
N LEU A 71 -10.66 22.22 6.60
CA LEU A 71 -11.24 23.47 7.12
C LEU A 71 -12.60 23.76 6.46
N LEU A 72 -12.72 23.55 5.15
CA LEU A 72 -13.99 23.71 4.43
C LEU A 72 -15.06 22.71 4.90
N PHE A 73 -14.68 21.47 5.18
CA PHE A 73 -15.56 20.47 5.80
C PHE A 73 -15.98 20.85 7.22
N PHE A 74 -15.09 21.50 7.99
CA PHE A 74 -15.47 22.03 9.29
C PHE A 74 -16.52 23.15 9.17
N LEU A 75 -16.36 24.08 8.21
CA LEU A 75 -17.24 25.24 8.06
C LEU A 75 -18.61 24.92 7.45
N ASN A 76 -18.66 24.02 6.47
CA ASN A 76 -19.87 23.70 5.72
C ASN A 76 -20.46 22.33 6.08
N GLY A 77 -19.85 21.61 7.04
CA GLY A 77 -20.20 20.22 7.34
C GLY A 77 -20.02 19.30 6.14
N ASP A 78 -20.81 18.24 6.08
CA ASP A 78 -20.74 17.25 4.99
C ASP A 78 -21.48 17.71 3.71
N THR A 79 -21.94 18.96 3.63
CA THR A 79 -22.62 19.53 2.45
C THR A 79 -21.67 20.11 1.40
N VAL A 80 -20.35 20.01 1.61
CA VAL A 80 -19.36 20.34 0.58
C VAL A 80 -19.57 19.43 -0.64
N VAL A 81 -19.38 19.98 -1.84
CA VAL A 81 -19.63 19.28 -3.11
C VAL A 81 -19.05 17.87 -3.07
N THR A 82 -19.87 16.85 -3.30
CA THR A 82 -19.55 15.43 -3.07
C THR A 82 -18.26 15.00 -3.77
N TRP A 83 -18.00 15.49 -4.99
CA TRP A 83 -16.77 15.20 -5.73
C TRP A 83 -15.51 15.75 -5.04
N PHE A 84 -15.59 16.95 -4.46
CA PHE A 84 -14.46 17.59 -3.79
C PHE A 84 -14.08 16.80 -2.54
N GLY A 85 -15.09 16.32 -1.81
CA GLY A 85 -14.83 15.54 -0.62
C GLY A 85 -14.22 14.17 -0.91
N GLN A 86 -14.67 13.50 -1.97
CA GLN A 86 -14.04 12.26 -2.46
C GLN A 86 -12.59 12.51 -2.90
N LEU A 87 -12.29 13.65 -3.54
CA LEU A 87 -10.94 14.00 -3.97
C LEU A 87 -10.00 14.24 -2.78
N VAL A 88 -10.45 14.95 -1.73
CA VAL A 88 -9.68 15.15 -0.50
C VAL A 88 -9.38 13.81 0.18
N LEU A 89 -10.38 12.94 0.27
CA LEU A 89 -10.23 11.60 0.87
C LEU A 89 -9.24 10.74 0.06
N ALA A 90 -9.39 10.71 -1.27
CA ALA A 90 -8.51 9.97 -2.17
C ALA A 90 -7.04 10.43 -2.05
N LEU A 91 -6.81 11.74 -2.05
CA LEU A 91 -5.46 12.30 -1.88
C LEU A 91 -4.87 11.97 -0.51
N THR A 92 -5.67 12.00 0.54
CA THR A 92 -5.23 11.67 1.90
C THR A 92 -4.86 10.19 2.02
N ALA A 93 -5.67 9.29 1.45
CA ALA A 93 -5.35 7.86 1.37
C ALA A 93 -4.07 7.63 0.56
N ALA A 94 -3.96 8.21 -0.63
CA ALA A 94 -2.77 8.12 -1.47
C ALA A 94 -1.50 8.63 -0.76
N ALA A 95 -1.60 9.75 -0.05
CA ALA A 95 -0.50 10.30 0.73
C ALA A 95 -0.07 9.37 1.88
N ALA A 96 -1.00 8.70 2.55
CA ALA A 96 -0.68 7.71 3.59
C ALA A 96 0.06 6.50 3.01
N PHE A 97 -0.42 5.92 1.90
CA PHE A 97 0.26 4.83 1.21
C PHE A 97 1.66 5.24 0.74
N PHE A 98 1.78 6.43 0.13
CA PHE A 98 3.07 6.97 -0.28
C PHE A 98 4.02 7.19 0.91
N SER A 99 3.48 7.59 2.07
CA SER A 99 4.27 7.76 3.29
C SER A 99 4.80 6.43 3.83
N VAL A 100 3.98 5.37 3.81
CA VAL A 100 4.41 4.00 4.16
C VAL A 100 5.51 3.52 3.21
N TYR A 101 5.37 3.78 1.91
CA TYR A 101 6.41 3.48 0.91
C TYR A 101 7.75 4.18 1.24
N LEU A 102 7.73 5.46 1.61
CA LEU A 102 8.94 6.19 1.99
C LEU A 102 9.55 5.68 3.31
N ILE A 103 8.73 5.21 4.26
CA ILE A 103 9.23 4.55 5.48
C ILE A 103 9.92 3.21 5.13
N ALA A 104 9.33 2.43 4.21
CA ALA A 104 9.91 1.19 3.74
C ALA A 104 11.27 1.44 3.06
N ILE A 105 11.36 2.45 2.19
CA ILE A 105 12.63 2.84 1.55
C ILE A 105 13.70 3.25 2.57
N GLN A 106 13.33 4.04 3.58
CA GLN A 106 14.27 4.44 4.65
C GLN A 106 14.81 3.22 5.41
N THR A 107 13.95 2.23 5.69
CA THR A 107 14.31 1.02 6.43
C THR A 107 15.15 0.06 5.59
N PHE A 108 14.70 -0.27 4.38
CA PHE A 108 15.30 -1.33 3.56
C PHE A 108 16.42 -0.82 2.64
N ALA A 109 16.21 0.30 1.95
CA ALA A 109 17.14 0.78 0.92
C ALA A 109 18.24 1.69 1.49
N LEU A 110 17.90 2.62 2.40
CA LEU A 110 18.90 3.54 2.96
C LEU A 110 19.50 3.08 4.29
N ARG A 111 18.77 2.25 5.06
CA ARG A 111 19.12 1.87 6.45
C ARG A 111 19.45 3.08 7.34
N GLN A 112 18.77 4.20 7.09
CA GLN A 112 18.95 5.47 7.80
C GLN A 112 17.57 6.08 8.06
N PHE A 113 17.36 6.58 9.27
CA PHE A 113 16.09 7.19 9.67
C PHE A 113 16.19 8.71 9.65
N CYS A 114 15.19 9.39 9.10
CA CYS A 114 15.06 10.83 9.19
C CYS A 114 13.88 11.20 10.10
N THR A 115 14.14 11.81 11.26
CA THR A 115 13.09 12.17 12.23
C THR A 115 12.02 13.08 11.63
N TRP A 116 12.42 14.04 10.80
CA TRP A 116 11.49 14.97 10.15
C TRP A 116 10.60 14.27 9.10
N CYS A 117 11.17 13.35 8.32
CA CYS A 117 10.40 12.55 7.37
C CYS A 117 9.46 11.56 8.08
N LEU A 118 9.91 10.94 9.17
CA LEU A 118 9.07 10.08 10.00
C LEU A 118 7.92 10.86 10.65
N ALA A 119 8.19 12.07 11.16
CA ALA A 119 7.16 12.93 11.72
C ALA A 119 6.11 13.33 10.67
N SER A 120 6.55 13.71 9.47
CA SER A 120 5.65 13.98 8.34
C SER A 120 4.83 12.75 7.96
N ALA A 121 5.46 11.57 7.86
CA ALA A 121 4.77 10.32 7.55
C ALA A 121 3.76 9.92 8.63
N ALA A 122 4.07 10.15 9.91
CA ALA A 122 3.13 9.94 10.99
C ALA A 122 1.91 10.87 10.85
N LEU A 123 2.14 12.17 10.58
CA LEU A 123 1.06 13.13 10.38
C LEU A 123 0.15 12.77 9.21
N SER A 124 0.69 12.36 8.06
CA SER A 124 -0.14 11.97 6.91
C SER A 124 -1.01 10.73 7.21
N ILE A 125 -0.45 9.73 7.90
CA ILE A 125 -1.19 8.54 8.33
C ILE A 125 -2.27 8.91 9.35
N THR A 126 -1.94 9.77 10.33
CA THR A 126 -2.92 10.24 11.33
C THR A 126 -4.07 10.99 10.66
N ILE A 127 -3.79 11.88 9.70
CA ILE A 127 -4.83 12.57 8.93
C ILE A 127 -5.70 11.54 8.21
N ALA A 128 -5.12 10.55 7.52
CA ALA A 128 -5.88 9.52 6.81
C ALA A 128 -6.81 8.71 7.73
N LEU A 129 -6.32 8.31 8.92
CA LEU A 129 -7.13 7.60 9.91
C LEU A 129 -8.27 8.49 10.42
N LEU A 130 -7.98 9.71 10.84
CA LEU A 130 -8.98 10.66 11.33
C LEU A 130 -10.06 10.94 10.27
N SER A 131 -9.66 11.06 9.01
CA SER A 131 -10.59 11.26 7.88
C SER A 131 -11.48 10.04 7.64
N ALA A 132 -10.93 8.83 7.70
CA ALA A 132 -11.71 7.61 7.58
C ALA A 132 -12.76 7.48 8.70
N PHE A 133 -12.40 7.81 9.96
CA PHE A 133 -13.33 7.77 11.08
C PHE A 133 -14.40 8.87 11.04
N SER A 134 -14.04 10.08 10.61
CA SER A 134 -14.95 11.22 10.59
C SER A 134 -15.92 11.23 9.41
N SER A 135 -15.49 10.71 8.27
CA SER A 135 -16.19 10.83 6.98
C SER A 135 -16.73 9.49 6.51
N TRP A 136 -17.17 8.60 7.41
CA TRP A 136 -17.63 7.25 7.07
C TRP A 136 -18.64 7.20 5.90
N PRO A 137 -19.66 8.09 5.81
CA PRO A 137 -20.60 8.08 4.67
C PRO A 137 -19.96 8.48 3.33
N LEU A 138 -18.95 9.35 3.35
CA LEU A 138 -18.18 9.74 2.17
C LEU A 138 -17.22 8.63 1.75
N VAL A 139 -16.69 7.87 2.72
CA VAL A 139 -15.88 6.67 2.48
C VAL A 139 -16.72 5.61 1.76
N ASP A 140 -17.94 5.36 2.21
CA ASP A 140 -18.86 4.42 1.55
C ASP A 140 -19.16 4.83 0.09
N ARG A 141 -19.47 6.11 -0.15
CA ARG A 141 -19.67 6.65 -1.51
C ARG A 141 -18.40 6.64 -2.36
N PHE A 142 -17.24 6.83 -1.75
CA PHE A 142 -15.95 6.72 -2.44
C PHE A 142 -15.71 5.29 -2.91
N PHE A 143 -16.00 4.29 -2.08
CA PHE A 143 -15.95 2.88 -2.46
C PHE A 143 -16.99 2.53 -3.53
N GLU A 144 -18.19 3.08 -3.46
CA GLU A 144 -19.22 2.92 -4.50
C GLU A 144 -18.77 3.52 -5.85
N SER A 145 -18.15 4.70 -5.82
CA SER A 145 -17.55 5.31 -7.02
C SER A 145 -16.36 4.53 -7.57
N ILE A 146 -15.55 3.88 -6.71
CA ILE A 146 -14.52 2.93 -7.15
C ILE A 146 -15.17 1.69 -7.78
N GLY A 147 -16.32 1.25 -7.23
CA GLY A 147 -17.15 0.20 -7.79
C GLY A 147 -17.62 0.51 -9.22
N ALA A 148 -17.87 1.77 -9.57
CA ALA A 148 -18.15 2.14 -10.97
C ALA A 148 -16.95 1.90 -11.91
N TYR A 149 -15.72 1.91 -11.37
CA TYR A 149 -14.48 1.53 -12.07
C TYR A 149 -14.10 0.06 -11.86
N ALA A 150 -15.03 -0.79 -11.43
CA ALA A 150 -14.85 -2.25 -11.28
C ALA A 150 -14.10 -2.89 -12.44
N ALA A 151 -14.43 -2.47 -13.66
CA ALA A 151 -13.85 -2.98 -14.90
C ALA A 151 -12.36 -2.61 -15.07
N LEU A 152 -11.89 -1.53 -14.43
CA LEU A 152 -10.48 -1.12 -14.42
C LEU A 152 -9.67 -1.79 -13.31
N ILE A 153 -10.31 -2.25 -12.22
CA ILE A 153 -9.64 -2.97 -11.12
C ILE A 153 -8.83 -4.19 -11.62
N PRO A 154 -9.36 -5.10 -12.46
CA PRO A 154 -8.57 -6.22 -12.97
C PRO A 154 -7.39 -5.76 -13.83
N ILE A 155 -7.56 -4.68 -14.61
CA ILE A 155 -6.49 -4.12 -15.46
C ILE A 155 -5.38 -3.53 -14.59
N LEU A 156 -5.73 -2.73 -13.58
CA LEU A 156 -4.77 -2.15 -12.64
C LEU A 156 -4.03 -3.24 -11.86
N TYR A 157 -4.74 -4.31 -11.48
CA TYR A 157 -4.14 -5.45 -10.78
C TYR A 157 -3.18 -6.24 -11.68
N LEU A 158 -3.55 -6.48 -12.95
CA LEU A 158 -2.66 -7.10 -13.93
C LEU A 158 -1.39 -6.27 -14.15
N VAL A 159 -1.53 -4.94 -14.22
CA VAL A 159 -0.38 -4.02 -14.31
C VAL A 159 0.48 -4.12 -13.05
N ALA A 160 -0.11 -4.11 -11.85
CA ALA A 160 0.63 -4.27 -10.60
C ALA A 160 1.36 -5.62 -10.53
N MET A 161 0.74 -6.69 -11.03
CA MET A 161 1.32 -8.03 -11.08
C MET A 161 2.51 -8.11 -12.05
N ALA A 162 2.40 -7.50 -13.23
CA ALA A 162 3.49 -7.41 -14.20
C ALA A 162 4.67 -6.58 -13.63
N VAL A 163 4.37 -5.44 -12.99
CA VAL A 163 5.37 -4.59 -12.33
C VAL A 163 6.06 -5.33 -11.18
N GLY A 164 5.30 -6.02 -10.33
CA GLY A 164 5.87 -6.75 -9.20
C GLY A 164 6.72 -7.95 -9.63
N LEU A 165 6.34 -8.67 -10.70
CA LEU A 165 7.19 -9.68 -11.32
C LEU A 165 8.52 -9.09 -11.79
N ALA A 166 8.46 -7.99 -12.55
CA ALA A 166 9.64 -7.34 -13.08
C ALA A 166 10.58 -6.89 -11.94
N LEU A 167 10.02 -6.32 -10.86
CA LEU A 167 10.78 -5.90 -9.68
C LEU A 167 11.41 -7.08 -8.93
N GLY A 168 10.70 -8.19 -8.72
CA GLY A 168 11.26 -9.35 -8.02
C GLY A 168 12.34 -10.07 -8.82
N LEU A 169 12.14 -10.21 -10.14
CA LEU A 169 13.15 -10.82 -11.03
C LEU A 169 14.42 -9.96 -11.11
N THR A 170 14.27 -8.64 -11.21
CA THR A 170 15.42 -7.71 -11.22
C THR A 170 16.19 -7.71 -9.91
N ALA A 171 15.49 -7.73 -8.77
CA ALA A 171 16.11 -7.75 -7.45
C ALA A 171 16.90 -9.05 -7.18
N SER A 172 16.49 -10.16 -7.76
CA SER A 172 17.02 -11.50 -7.44
C SER A 172 18.12 -11.96 -8.39
N PHE A 173 18.01 -11.67 -9.70
CA PHE A 173 18.93 -12.20 -10.72
C PHE A 173 19.63 -11.12 -11.55
N GLY A 174 19.15 -9.88 -11.49
CA GLY A 174 19.60 -8.81 -12.40
C GLY A 174 19.07 -9.01 -13.83
N LEU A 175 18.42 -7.98 -14.38
CA LEU A 175 17.84 -8.00 -15.73
C LEU A 175 18.79 -8.54 -16.84
N PRO A 176 20.11 -8.26 -16.84
CA PRO A 176 21.00 -8.70 -17.92
C PRO A 176 21.32 -10.21 -17.94
N MET A 177 21.29 -10.91 -16.80
CA MET A 177 21.67 -12.34 -16.74
C MET A 177 20.60 -13.25 -17.33
N VAL A 178 19.32 -12.93 -17.08
CA VAL A 178 18.17 -13.74 -17.52
C VAL A 178 18.02 -13.75 -19.04
N ILE A 179 18.37 -12.64 -19.70
CA ILE A 179 18.22 -12.47 -21.16
C ILE A 179 19.40 -13.10 -21.91
N VAL A 180 20.59 -13.14 -21.30
CA VAL A 180 21.83 -13.60 -21.94
C VAL A 180 22.07 -15.10 -21.72
N ASN A 181 21.74 -15.67 -20.55
CA ASN A 181 21.98 -17.09 -20.23
C ASN A 181 20.78 -17.76 -19.53
N ALA A 182 19.66 -17.92 -20.25
CA ALA A 182 18.43 -18.53 -19.72
C ALA A 182 18.63 -19.95 -19.14
N GLU A 183 19.50 -20.77 -19.75
CA GLU A 183 19.79 -22.14 -19.28
C GLU A 183 20.45 -22.16 -17.90
N SER A 184 21.30 -21.17 -17.59
CA SER A 184 21.96 -21.06 -16.28
C SER A 184 21.02 -20.53 -15.19
N ALA A 185 20.03 -19.71 -15.55
CA ALA A 185 19.04 -19.19 -14.60
C ALA A 185 18.08 -20.29 -14.13
N LEU A 186 17.61 -21.15 -15.06
CA LEU A 186 16.74 -22.29 -14.78
C LEU A 186 17.38 -23.37 -13.89
N ALA A 187 18.72 -23.41 -13.82
CA ALA A 187 19.46 -24.34 -12.96
C ALA A 187 19.54 -23.87 -11.49
N SER A 188 19.26 -22.59 -11.21
CA SER A 188 19.32 -22.07 -9.85
C SER A 188 18.04 -22.41 -9.06
N PRO A 189 18.15 -23.04 -7.88
CA PRO A 189 16.98 -23.45 -7.09
C PRO A 189 16.13 -22.26 -6.64
N ASP A 190 16.75 -21.11 -6.42
CA ASP A 190 16.08 -19.87 -6.01
C ASP A 190 15.20 -19.31 -7.14
N PHE A 191 15.64 -19.42 -8.40
CA PHE A 191 14.86 -18.96 -9.56
C PHE A 191 13.62 -19.82 -9.77
N LEU A 192 13.75 -21.14 -9.63
CA LEU A 192 12.63 -22.07 -9.75
C LEU A 192 11.58 -21.84 -8.66
N LEU A 193 12.01 -21.56 -7.42
CA LEU A 193 11.10 -21.24 -6.32
C LEU A 193 10.35 -19.93 -6.57
N GLN A 194 11.04 -18.88 -7.03
CA GLN A 194 10.41 -17.59 -7.35
C GLN A 194 9.47 -17.67 -8.55
N LEU A 195 9.84 -18.39 -9.60
CA LEU A 195 8.98 -18.63 -10.75
C LEU A 195 7.71 -19.40 -10.34
N GLY A 196 7.86 -20.43 -9.50
CA GLY A 196 6.73 -21.17 -8.93
C GLY A 196 5.81 -20.29 -8.09
N LEU A 197 6.37 -19.46 -7.20
CA LEU A 197 5.60 -18.49 -6.41
C LEU A 197 4.83 -17.51 -7.32
N PHE A 198 5.44 -17.01 -8.38
CA PHE A 198 4.77 -16.13 -9.32
C PHE A 198 3.59 -16.81 -10.04
N VAL A 199 3.78 -18.05 -10.51
CA VAL A 199 2.69 -18.83 -11.14
C VAL A 199 1.54 -19.02 -10.17
N ILE A 200 1.84 -19.32 -8.89
CA ILE A 200 0.83 -19.45 -7.85
C ILE A 200 0.06 -18.13 -7.66
N VAL A 201 0.76 -16.98 -7.55
CA VAL A 201 0.13 -15.65 -7.45
C VAL A 201 -0.76 -15.37 -8.66
N ALA A 202 -0.28 -15.64 -9.86
CA ALA A 202 -1.01 -15.37 -11.09
C ALA A 202 -2.31 -16.19 -11.17
N LEU A 203 -2.27 -17.48 -10.82
CA LEU A 203 -3.43 -18.36 -10.80
C LEU A 203 -4.44 -17.97 -9.71
N LEU A 204 -3.97 -17.68 -8.50
CA LEU A 204 -4.84 -17.22 -7.40
C LEU A 204 -5.53 -15.91 -7.75
N THR A 205 -4.78 -14.96 -8.31
CA THR A 205 -5.31 -13.68 -8.80
C THR A 205 -6.41 -13.90 -9.83
N LEU A 206 -6.13 -14.69 -10.88
CA LEU A 206 -7.10 -14.97 -11.92
C LEU A 206 -8.37 -15.61 -11.34
N THR A 207 -8.22 -16.51 -10.37
CA THR A 207 -9.35 -17.14 -9.68
C THR A 207 -10.19 -16.12 -8.92
N ILE A 208 -9.58 -15.22 -8.15
CA ILE A 208 -10.29 -14.16 -7.41
C ILE A 208 -11.04 -13.24 -8.39
N PHE A 209 -10.38 -12.80 -9.46
CA PHE A 209 -10.98 -11.84 -10.40
C PHE A 209 -12.10 -12.45 -11.25
N VAL A 210 -11.96 -13.70 -11.71
CA VAL A 210 -12.95 -14.35 -12.56
C VAL A 210 -14.11 -14.92 -11.74
N VAL A 211 -13.86 -15.43 -10.54
CA VAL A 211 -14.87 -16.17 -9.76
C VAL A 211 -15.48 -15.32 -8.64
N MET A 212 -14.66 -14.61 -7.86
CA MET A 212 -15.14 -13.89 -6.66
C MET A 212 -15.69 -12.51 -7.00
N LEU A 213 -14.95 -11.73 -7.80
CA LEU A 213 -15.28 -10.34 -8.10
C LEU A 213 -16.69 -10.16 -8.71
N PRO A 214 -17.14 -10.93 -9.71
CA PRO A 214 -18.49 -10.75 -10.27
C PRO A 214 -19.57 -11.04 -9.23
N ARG A 215 -19.36 -12.02 -8.34
CA ARG A 215 -20.32 -12.35 -7.27
C ARG A 215 -20.45 -11.24 -6.23
N ILE A 216 -19.37 -10.53 -5.92
CA ILE A 216 -19.38 -9.41 -4.97
C ILE A 216 -20.09 -8.19 -5.57
N PHE A 217 -19.84 -7.88 -6.85
CA PHE A 217 -20.49 -6.76 -7.53
C PHE A 217 -22.00 -6.92 -7.64
N GLN A 218 -22.47 -8.14 -7.92
CA GLN A 218 -23.90 -8.44 -7.99
C GLN A 218 -24.63 -8.16 -6.66
N ILE A 219 -23.97 -8.39 -5.51
CA ILE A 219 -24.52 -8.10 -4.17
C ILE A 219 -24.67 -6.58 -3.95
N SER A 220 -23.70 -5.77 -4.39
CA SER A 220 -23.74 -4.31 -4.21
C SER A 220 -24.78 -3.62 -5.11
N THR A 221 -25.19 -4.24 -6.21
CA THR A 221 -26.17 -3.68 -7.16
C THR A 221 -27.63 -3.87 -6.76
N GLY A 222 -27.92 -4.48 -5.60
CA GLY A 222 -29.28 -4.58 -5.05
C GLY A 222 -30.26 -5.38 -5.91
N GLN A 223 -29.77 -6.26 -6.79
CA GLN A 223 -30.64 -7.16 -7.55
C GLN A 223 -31.20 -8.23 -6.59
N GLU A 224 -32.52 -8.41 -6.58
CA GLU A 224 -33.17 -9.47 -5.79
C GLU A 224 -32.72 -10.84 -6.31
N HIS A 225 -31.90 -11.52 -5.54
CA HIS A 225 -31.48 -12.89 -5.77
C HIS A 225 -31.93 -13.75 -4.58
N GLU A 226 -32.54 -14.90 -4.85
CA GLU A 226 -32.79 -15.93 -3.83
C GLU A 226 -31.43 -16.48 -3.37
N HIS A 227 -30.96 -15.99 -2.22
CA HIS A 227 -29.75 -16.52 -1.60
C HIS A 227 -30.06 -17.82 -0.88
N ALA A 228 -29.29 -18.87 -1.15
CA ALA A 228 -29.31 -20.05 -0.30
C ALA A 228 -28.74 -19.69 1.08
N GLU A 229 -29.33 -20.20 2.16
CA GLU A 229 -28.83 -19.97 3.52
C GLU A 229 -27.35 -20.39 3.61
N GLY A 230 -26.47 -19.44 3.95
CA GLY A 230 -25.03 -19.66 4.12
C GLY A 230 -24.13 -19.35 2.90
N GLU A 231 -24.68 -18.97 1.75
CA GLU A 231 -23.86 -18.61 0.57
C GLU A 231 -22.94 -17.40 0.82
N LEU A 232 -23.46 -16.33 1.45
CA LEU A 232 -22.65 -15.13 1.74
C LEU A 232 -21.52 -15.40 2.73
N HIS A 233 -21.76 -16.29 3.70
CA HIS A 233 -20.75 -16.69 4.67
C HIS A 233 -19.62 -17.49 4.00
N THR A 234 -19.98 -18.38 3.07
CA THR A 234 -19.01 -19.15 2.29
C THR A 234 -18.19 -18.25 1.37
N LEU A 235 -18.83 -17.31 0.68
CA LEU A 235 -18.15 -16.34 -0.19
C LEU A 235 -17.16 -15.48 0.60
N ARG A 236 -17.58 -14.98 1.77
CA ARG A 236 -16.74 -14.17 2.67
C ARG A 236 -15.50 -14.94 3.14
N LYS A 237 -15.68 -16.17 3.62
CA LYS A 237 -14.58 -17.05 4.04
C LYS A 237 -13.55 -17.24 2.94
N MET A 238 -14.01 -17.50 1.72
CA MET A 238 -13.11 -17.69 0.59
C MET A 238 -12.36 -16.39 0.26
N VAL A 239 -13.03 -15.24 0.18
CA VAL A 239 -12.37 -13.95 -0.11
C VAL A 239 -11.26 -13.64 0.88
N TYR A 240 -11.49 -13.85 2.17
CA TYR A 240 -10.47 -13.66 3.20
C TYR A 240 -9.30 -14.65 3.06
N ALA A 241 -9.59 -15.94 2.88
CA ALA A 241 -8.54 -16.96 2.71
C ALA A 241 -7.66 -16.68 1.49
N PHE A 242 -8.27 -16.45 0.32
CA PHE A 242 -7.56 -16.17 -0.93
C PHE A 242 -6.77 -14.85 -0.85
N GLY A 243 -7.32 -13.81 -0.21
CA GLY A 243 -6.62 -12.55 0.02
C GLY A 243 -5.37 -12.72 0.90
N CYS A 244 -5.46 -13.50 1.98
CA CYS A 244 -4.32 -13.79 2.84
C CYS A 244 -3.22 -14.55 2.10
N VAL A 245 -3.56 -15.60 1.33
CA VAL A 245 -2.57 -16.33 0.53
C VAL A 245 -1.84 -15.36 -0.40
N LEU A 246 -2.58 -14.52 -1.13
CA LEU A 246 -2.01 -13.57 -2.08
C LEU A 246 -1.01 -12.60 -1.43
N VAL A 247 -1.35 -12.03 -0.28
CA VAL A 247 -0.47 -11.13 0.48
C VAL A 247 0.78 -11.86 0.95
N VAL A 248 0.63 -13.05 1.52
CA VAL A 248 1.76 -13.86 2.01
C VAL A 248 2.68 -14.26 0.85
N THR A 249 2.14 -14.69 -0.28
CA THR A 249 2.94 -15.07 -1.45
C THR A 249 3.74 -13.88 -1.99
N TRP A 250 3.14 -12.69 -2.07
CA TRP A 250 3.86 -11.46 -2.46
C TRP A 250 4.96 -11.07 -1.47
N LEU A 251 4.68 -11.14 -0.17
CA LEU A 251 5.67 -10.85 0.87
C LEU A 251 6.85 -11.81 0.79
N VAL A 252 6.60 -13.12 0.65
CA VAL A 252 7.65 -14.12 0.50
C VAL A 252 8.45 -13.86 -0.77
N PHE A 253 7.79 -13.59 -1.90
CA PHE A 253 8.45 -13.30 -3.17
C PHE A 253 9.45 -12.13 -3.08
N PHE A 254 9.10 -11.04 -2.37
CA PHE A 254 9.99 -9.89 -2.20
C PHE A 254 11.04 -10.06 -1.10
N ILE A 255 10.72 -10.77 -0.01
CA ILE A 255 11.61 -10.87 1.16
C ILE A 255 12.65 -11.99 0.98
N LEU A 256 12.28 -13.10 0.34
CA LEU A 256 13.15 -14.27 0.14
C LEU A 256 14.54 -13.93 -0.42
N PRO A 257 14.69 -13.13 -1.50
CA PRO A 257 16.02 -12.80 -2.04
C PRO A 257 16.86 -11.86 -1.16
N HIS A 258 16.27 -11.22 -0.15
CA HIS A 258 16.98 -10.33 0.77
C HIS A 258 17.33 -10.99 2.11
N LEU A 259 16.91 -12.23 2.34
CA LEU A 259 17.26 -12.99 3.54
C LEU A 259 18.73 -13.45 3.47
N PRO A 260 19.52 -13.24 4.54
CA PRO A 260 20.92 -13.65 4.59
C PRO A 260 21.10 -15.18 4.77
N VAL A 261 20.02 -15.95 4.76
CA VAL A 261 20.00 -17.40 5.02
C VAL A 261 19.82 -18.13 3.70
N ALA A 262 20.78 -18.97 3.34
CA ALA A 262 20.65 -19.88 2.19
C ALA A 262 19.68 -21.01 2.54
N LEU A 263 18.40 -20.85 2.19
CA LEU A 263 17.39 -21.89 2.34
C LEU A 263 17.51 -22.88 1.17
N SER A 264 17.46 -24.18 1.45
CA SER A 264 17.30 -25.16 0.37
C SER A 264 15.89 -25.05 -0.23
N PHE A 265 15.72 -25.46 -1.49
CA PHE A 265 14.41 -25.42 -2.18
C PHE A 265 13.30 -26.06 -1.34
N GLN A 266 13.57 -27.24 -0.76
CA GLN A 266 12.61 -27.96 0.08
C GLN A 266 12.26 -27.19 1.37
N GLN A 267 13.25 -26.55 2.00
CA GLN A 267 13.01 -25.72 3.19
C GLN A 267 12.20 -24.47 2.85
N GLY A 268 12.46 -23.83 1.70
CA GLY A 268 11.71 -22.69 1.22
C GLY A 268 10.23 -23.01 0.97
N VAL A 269 9.95 -24.15 0.32
CA VAL A 269 8.57 -24.62 0.08
C VAL A 269 7.86 -24.91 1.40
N ILE A 270 8.51 -25.61 2.34
CA ILE A 270 7.92 -25.92 3.65
C ILE A 270 7.61 -24.64 4.42
N ALA A 271 8.56 -23.69 4.47
CA ALA A 271 8.36 -22.42 5.15
C ALA A 271 7.18 -21.62 4.54
N TYR A 272 7.07 -21.60 3.21
CA TYR A 272 5.95 -20.97 2.52
C TYR A 272 4.60 -21.63 2.89
N LEU A 273 4.51 -22.96 2.85
CA LEU A 273 3.29 -23.69 3.18
C LEU A 273 2.86 -23.46 4.64
N VAL A 274 3.82 -23.43 5.56
CA VAL A 274 3.56 -23.15 6.99
C VAL A 274 3.03 -21.72 7.15
N LEU A 275 3.65 -20.73 6.51
CA LEU A 275 3.19 -19.33 6.57
C LEU A 275 1.78 -19.18 6.00
N VAL A 276 1.48 -19.82 4.88
CA VAL A 276 0.14 -19.81 4.28
C VAL A 276 -0.87 -20.45 5.24
N ALA A 277 -0.57 -21.61 5.81
CA ALA A 277 -1.45 -22.29 6.76
C ALA A 277 -1.73 -21.43 8.01
N LEU A 278 -0.69 -20.80 8.58
CA LEU A 278 -0.84 -19.88 9.72
C LEU A 278 -1.70 -18.67 9.37
N SER A 279 -1.50 -18.10 8.18
CA SER A 279 -2.27 -16.92 7.74
C SER A 279 -3.75 -17.23 7.52
N ILE A 280 -4.07 -18.38 6.91
CA ILE A 280 -5.44 -18.84 6.72
C ILE A 280 -6.07 -19.12 8.10
N GLY A 281 -5.38 -19.83 8.98
CA GLY A 281 -5.86 -20.13 10.33
C GLY A 281 -6.15 -18.87 11.15
N GLY A 282 -5.24 -17.89 11.12
CA GLY A 282 -5.43 -16.60 11.78
C GLY A 282 -6.60 -15.80 11.21
N SER A 283 -6.75 -15.79 9.88
CA SER A 283 -7.88 -15.11 9.22
C SER A 283 -9.21 -15.73 9.59
N GLN A 284 -9.32 -17.07 9.64
CA GLN A 284 -10.55 -17.77 9.99
C GLN A 284 -10.90 -17.59 11.48
N ALA A 285 -9.90 -17.54 12.36
CA ALA A 285 -10.10 -17.26 13.79
C ALA A 285 -10.62 -15.84 14.04
N LEU A 286 -10.11 -14.85 13.31
CA LEU A 286 -10.61 -13.47 13.37
C LEU A 286 -12.05 -13.36 12.87
N GLU A 287 -12.39 -14.04 11.78
CA GLU A 287 -13.76 -14.06 11.24
C GLU A 287 -14.76 -14.63 12.24
N HIS A 288 -14.41 -15.73 12.92
CA HIS A 288 -15.27 -16.36 13.92
C HIS A 288 -15.47 -15.49 15.18
N GLY A 289 -14.56 -14.55 15.46
CA GLY A 289 -14.70 -13.60 16.57
C GLY A 289 -15.53 -12.35 16.23
N LEU A 290 -15.80 -12.10 14.95
CA LEU A 290 -16.57 -10.95 14.44
C LEU A 290 -18.06 -11.26 14.23
N THR A 291 -18.43 -12.54 14.25
CA THR A 291 -19.81 -13.05 14.22
C THR A 291 -20.33 -13.34 15.62
#